data_AF-A0A919H6K6-F1
#
_entry.id   AF-A0A919H6K6-F1
#
_cell.length_a   1.000
_cell.length_b   1.000
_cell.length_c   1.000
_cell.angle_alpha   90.00
_cell.angle_beta   90.00
_cell.angle_gamma   90.00
#
_symmetry.space_group_name_H-M   'P 1'
#
loop_
_entity.id
_entity.type
_entity.pdbx_description
1 polymer ?
#
loop_
_entity_poly.entity_id
_entity_poly.type
_entity_poly.pdbx_seq_one_letter_code
_entity_poly.pdbx_strand_id
1 'polypeptide(L)' 'MKVTSDVDAQRTVKVPVIFQDAQRGALDTASVRVTLKARETKTVTVALSLPNTAAQVKNCTVGTIEKS' A
#
# COMPACT_ATOMS: atom_id res chain seq x y z
N MET A 1 1.84 -5.33 -4.47
CA MET A 1 2.08 -4.12 -5.31
C MET A 1 3.58 -3.91 -5.50
N LYS A 2 4.00 -3.10 -6.48
CA LYS A 2 5.39 -2.64 -6.61
C LYS A 2 5.48 -1.17 -6.19
N VAL A 3 6.51 -0.82 -5.43
CA VAL A 3 6.81 0.56 -5.01
C VAL A 3 8.19 0.90 -5.52
N THR A 4 8.30 1.98 -6.29
CA THR A 4 9.56 2.47 -6.87
C THR A 4 9.89 3.82 -6.24
N SER A 5 11.11 3.95 -5.72
CA SER A 5 11.64 5.23 -5.25
C SER A 5 12.12 6.03 -6.46
N ASP A 6 11.69 7.28 -6.59
CA ASP A 6 12.17 8.19 -7.63
C ASP A 6 13.15 9.26 -7.10
N VAL A 7 13.73 9.01 -5.93
CA VAL A 7 14.70 9.91 -5.29
C VAL A 7 16.09 9.28 -5.24
N ASP A 8 17.12 10.14 -5.23
CA ASP A 8 18.53 9.75 -5.21
C ASP A 8 19.08 9.48 -3.79
N ALA A 9 18.20 9.18 -2.84
CA ALA A 9 18.57 8.91 -1.46
C ALA A 9 17.70 7.82 -0.84
N GLN A 10 18.21 7.15 0.20
CA GLN A 10 17.41 6.22 0.97
C GLN A 10 16.29 6.96 1.71
N ARG A 11 15.07 6.42 1.63
CA ARG A 11 13.90 6.95 2.35
C ARG A 11 13.04 5.83 2.90
N THR A 12 12.42 6.11 4.04
CA THR A 12 11.31 5.31 4.57
C THR A 12 10.02 6.05 4.28
N VAL A 13 9.07 5.37 3.66
CA VAL A 13 7.74 5.91 3.32
C VAL A 13 6.66 5.02 3.91
N LYS A 14 5.51 5.63 4.24
CA LYS A 14 4.30 4.92 4.61
C LYS A 14 3.42 4.79 3.37
N VAL A 15 3.11 3.55 2.99
CA VAL A 15 2.25 3.26 1.84
C VAL A 15 0.88 2.80 2.35
N PRO A 16 -0.15 3.66 2.31
CA PRO A 16 -1.51 3.26 2.64
C PRO A 16 -2.13 2.48 1.48
N VAL A 17 -2.79 1.38 1.79
CA VAL A 17 -3.57 0.55 0.85
C VAL A 17 -5.01 0.51 1.33
N ILE A 18 -5.91 0.90 0.44
CA ILE A 18 -7.36 0.87 0.66
C ILE A 18 -7.90 -0.31 -0.11
N PHE A 19 -8.50 -1.26 0.62
CA PHE A 19 -9.19 -2.40 0.05
C PHE A 19 -10.64 -2.02 -0.19
N GLN A 20 -11.15 -2.29 -1.39
CA GLN A 20 -12.45 -1.82 -1.84
C GLN A 20 -13.33 -2.96 -2.35
N ASP A 21 -14.63 -2.80 -2.17
CA ASP A 21 -15.64 -3.68 -2.74
C ASP A 21 -15.83 -3.45 -4.26
N ALA A 22 -16.83 -4.12 -4.83
CA ALA A 22 -17.19 -3.98 -6.25
C ALA A 22 -17.68 -2.56 -6.61
N GLN A 23 -18.26 -1.83 -5.65
CA GLN A 23 -18.81 -0.48 -5.82
C GLN A 23 -17.78 0.61 -5.48
N ARG A 24 -16.51 0.24 -5.25
CA ARG A 24 -15.41 1.11 -4.82
C ARG A 24 -15.58 1.69 -3.41
N GLY A 25 -16.48 1.13 -2.60
CA GLY A 25 -16.59 1.42 -1.17
C GLY A 25 -15.37 0.87 -0.43
N ALA A 26 -14.82 1.65 0.51
CA ALA A 26 -13.70 1.20 1.33
C ALA A 26 -14.18 0.15 2.34
N LEU A 27 -13.58 -1.05 2.28
CA LEU A 27 -13.84 -2.16 3.21
C LEU A 27 -12.82 -2.21 4.34
N ASP A 28 -11.56 -1.90 4.02
CA ASP A 28 -10.45 -1.92 4.97
C ASP A 28 -9.35 -0.96 4.51
N THR A 29 -8.58 -0.45 5.47
CA THR A 29 -7.38 0.35 5.19
C THR A 29 -6.23 -0.19 6.01
N ALA A 30 -5.15 -0.54 5.32
CA ALA A 30 -3.91 -0.97 5.94
C ALA A 30 -2.76 -0.08 5.49
N SER A 31 -1.64 -0.11 6.21
CA SER A 31 -0.44 0.62 5.83
C SER A 31 0.80 -0.19 6.09
N VAL A 32 1.79 -0.05 5.22
CA VAL A 32 3.10 -0.67 5.36
C VAL A 32 4.19 0.39 5.30
N ARG A 33 5.18 0.27 6.18
CA ARG A 33 6.40 1.08 6.12
C ARG A 33 7.41 0.38 5.23
N VAL A 34 7.94 1.11 4.25
CA VAL A 34 8.89 0.57 3.28
C VAL A 34 10.10 1.48 3.25
N THR A 35 11.25 0.93 3.58
CA THR A 35 12.54 1.57 3.31
C THR A 35 13.01 1.15 1.92
N LEU A 36 13.29 2.15 1.09
CA LEU A 36 13.80 2.00 -0.28
C LEU A 36 15.12 2.75 -0.38
N LYS A 37 16.12 2.12 -1.00
CA LYS A 37 17.35 2.79 -1.44
C LYS A 37 17.04 3.76 -2.59
N ALA A 38 18.04 4.56 -2.94
CA ALA A 38 17.98 5.43 -4.11
C ALA A 38 17.55 4.63 -5.35
N ARG A 39 16.52 5.09 -6.05
CA ARG A 39 15.97 4.47 -7.28
C ARG A 39 15.53 2.99 -7.17
N GLU A 40 15.41 2.45 -5.96
CA GLU A 40 15.04 1.03 -5.77
C GLU A 40 13.56 0.78 -6.09
N THR A 41 13.28 -0.39 -6.68
CA THR A 41 11.93 -0.95 -6.79
C THR A 41 11.78 -2.16 -5.89
N LYS A 42 10.74 -2.17 -5.06
CA LYS A 42 10.44 -3.28 -4.14
C LYS A 42 9.01 -3.77 -4.30
N THR A 43 8.84 -5.09 -4.28
CA THR A 43 7.51 -5.71 -4.15
C THR A 43 7.10 -5.71 -2.69
N VAL A 44 5.89 -5.24 -2.42
CA VAL A 44 5.34 -5.12 -1.08
C VAL A 44 4.00 -5.83 -1.02
N THR A 45 3.85 -6.63 0.03
CA THR A 45 2.61 -7.33 0.39
C THR A 45 2.01 -6.64 1.60
N VAL A 46 0.72 -6.34 1.52
CA VAL A 46 -0.04 -5.73 2.63
C VAL A 46 -1.15 -6.69 2.98
N ALA A 47 -1.17 -7.14 4.22
CA ALA A 47 -2.25 -7.95 4.73
C ALA A 47 -3.47 -7.07 5.00
N LEU A 48 -4.65 -7.64 4.80
CA LEU A 48 -5.89 -7.07 5.31
C LEU A 48 -5.83 -7.01 6.84
N SER A 49 -6.25 -5.90 7.41
CA SER A 49 -6.47 -5.73 8.84
C SER A 49 -7.78 -6.41 9.26
N LEU A 50 -8.75 -6.52 8.35
CA LEU A 50 -10.04 -7.17 8.55
C LEU A 50 -10.16 -8.45 7.70
N PRO A 51 -9.67 -9.61 8.18
CA PRO A 51 -9.61 -10.83 7.36
C PRO A 51 -10.98 -11.36 6.93
N ASN A 52 -12.04 -11.06 7.67
CA ASN A 52 -13.42 -11.44 7.35
C ASN A 52 -13.98 -10.70 6.12
N THR A 53 -13.36 -9.62 5.66
CA THR A 53 -13.78 -8.89 4.45
C THR A 53 -13.09 -9.41 3.18
N ALA A 54 -12.14 -10.34 3.29
CA ALA A 54 -11.30 -10.79 2.16
C ALA A 54 -12.10 -11.23 0.92
N ALA A 55 -13.22 -11.94 1.10
CA ALA A 55 -14.07 -12.39 -0.02
C ALA A 55 -14.79 -11.23 -0.75
N GLN A 56 -14.97 -10.10 -0.07
CA GLN A 56 -15.67 -8.91 -0.58
C GLN A 56 -14.71 -7.96 -1.31
N VAL A 57 -13.41 -8.06 -1.05
CA VAL A 57 -12.38 -7.25 -1.73
C VAL A 57 -12.38 -7.58 -3.21
N LYS A 58 -12.61 -6.57 -4.04
CA LYS A 58 -12.52 -6.64 -5.51
C LYS A 58 -11.42 -5.75 -6.08
N ASN A 59 -11.09 -4.69 -5.36
CA ASN A 59 -10.11 -3.71 -5.80
C ASN A 59 -9.19 -3.30 -4.66
N CYS A 60 -7.98 -2.86 -5.01
CA CYS A 60 -7.02 -2.26 -4.09
C CYS A 60 -6.52 -0.95 -4.70
N THR A 61 -6.54 0.13 -3.93
CA THR A 61 -5.97 1.41 -4.35
C THR A 61 -4.89 1.85 -3.36
N VAL A 62 -3.89 2.55 -3.87
CA VAL A 62 -2.84 3.16 -3.05
C VAL A 62 -3.28 4.58 -2.74
N GLY A 63 -3.32 4.94 -1.46
CA GLY A 63 -3.61 6.30 -1.03
C GLY A 63 -2.39 7.21 -1.18
N THR A 64 -2.47 8.42 -0.62
CA THR A 64 -1.35 9.36 -0.62
C THR A 64 -0.16 8.77 0.13
N ILE A 65 1.00 8.66 -0.53
CA ILE A 65 2.24 8.21 0.10
C ILE A 65 2.81 9.37 0.89
N GLU A 66 2.97 9.17 2.19
CA GLU A 66 3.54 10.16 3.09
C GLU A 66 4.97 9.78 3.47
N LYS A 67 5.83 10.79 3.54
CA LYS A 67 7.15 10.63 4.16
C LYS A 67 6.94 10.31 5.64
N SER A 68 7.53 9.21 6.11
CA SER A 68 7.56 8.88 7.54
C SER A 68 8.55 9.75 8.30
#